data_AF-A0AAJ7BJC8-F1
#
_entry.id   AF-A0AAJ7BJC8-F1
#
_cell.length_a   1.000
_cell.length_b   1.000
_cell.length_c   1.000
_cell.angle_alpha   90.00
_cell.angle_beta   90.00
_cell.angle_gamma   90.00
#
_symmetry.space_group_name_H-M   'P 1'
#
loop_
_entity.id
_entity.type
_entity.pdbx_description
1 polymer ?
#
loop_
_entity_poly.entity_id
_entity_poly.type
_entity_poly.pdbx_seq_one_letter_code
_entity_poly.pdbx_strand_id
1 'polypeptide(L)'
;MANNVLSNGRIQHATAAQRLSTDKAKKVPDIPAIESRNWLLHRHYTRHEYKICKILIQEELTRSNGHNEYANYLQGLIMRKEGKIQDSLDCFQNAYNVNSRNVNNVKQIAKSLYLLGSHNRALEAYLEAERISAIPDWEILYNIGECYTRFDKREEAKKYLKKAVDLTKDEMPHIALAKLYIMDDQVTEAVGVYTSALDGSPQSENIATELGLLYLKMGDTQRAFQQFGSALAQSPTCSKALLPMASIMQTHRDYDVALSKYKIAAQTIPESSALWNNVGMCFYGKQKFVAAISCLKRAHYLNPMALYPACNLGIVFLTTGQPASAATYLCAAVSAGPMHPSPYLLLGLALRQLDDLEAAEKALTKAHSLAPQDPLVLINYAIILDAKGDQKRAADTLTALTDVSAVINVDPEVAETARKLTAKLRRSDNSKDENERILNDDEV
;
A
#
# COMPACT_ATOMS: atom_id res chain seq x y z
N MET A 1 -11.59 -116.61 -8.59
CA MET A 1 -11.69 -117.28 -7.28
C MET A 1 -11.31 -116.28 -6.21
N ALA A 2 -12.19 -116.13 -5.23
CA ALA A 2 -12.01 -115.29 -4.05
C ALA A 2 -10.92 -115.84 -3.13
N ASN A 3 -10.18 -114.99 -2.40
CA ASN A 3 -10.41 -114.73 -0.98
C ASN A 3 -9.24 -113.99 -0.31
N ASN A 4 -9.63 -113.05 0.57
CA ASN A 4 -8.85 -112.25 1.50
C ASN A 4 -8.06 -113.10 2.51
N VAL A 5 -6.90 -112.59 2.96
CA VAL A 5 -6.53 -112.56 4.40
C VAL A 5 -5.73 -111.28 4.70
N LEU A 6 -6.23 -110.49 5.66
CA LEU A 6 -5.62 -109.30 6.25
C LEU A 6 -4.55 -109.70 7.29
N SER A 7 -3.47 -108.92 7.45
CA SER A 7 -3.25 -108.12 8.68
C SER A 7 -1.83 -107.51 8.81
N ASN A 8 -1.85 -106.24 9.23
CA ASN A 8 -0.93 -105.53 10.13
C ASN A 8 0.49 -105.13 9.69
N GLY A 9 0.73 -103.81 9.64
CA GLY A 9 2.07 -103.29 9.91
C GLY A 9 2.42 -101.86 9.48
N ARG A 10 1.72 -100.85 10.02
CA ARG A 10 2.17 -99.44 10.21
C ARG A 10 2.49 -98.55 8.99
N ILE A 11 1.73 -97.44 8.98
CA ILE A 11 1.82 -96.23 8.18
C ILE A 11 3.16 -95.50 8.39
N GLN A 12 3.83 -95.09 7.31
CA GLN A 12 4.74 -93.94 7.32
C GLN A 12 4.13 -92.81 6.48
N HIS A 13 3.65 -91.77 7.15
CA HIS A 13 3.32 -90.50 6.54
C HIS A 13 4.61 -89.73 6.26
N ALA A 14 4.94 -89.52 4.99
CA ALA A 14 5.85 -88.47 4.55
C ALA A 14 5.18 -87.70 3.40
N THR A 15 4.46 -86.67 3.85
CA THR A 15 4.00 -85.43 3.23
C THR A 15 4.27 -85.17 1.74
N ALA A 16 3.22 -84.68 1.07
CA ALA A 16 3.16 -84.14 -0.28
C ALA A 16 4.02 -82.86 -0.53
N ALA A 17 5.10 -82.67 0.22
CA ALA A 17 5.94 -81.47 0.21
C ALA A 17 7.13 -81.53 -0.78
N GLN A 18 7.31 -82.63 -1.52
CA GLN A 18 8.46 -82.81 -2.43
C GLN A 18 8.12 -82.84 -3.93
N ARG A 19 6.88 -82.53 -4.33
CA ARG A 19 6.48 -82.45 -5.75
C ARG A 19 5.99 -81.07 -6.21
N LEU A 20 6.28 -80.02 -5.44
CA LEU A 20 5.93 -78.62 -5.78
C LEU A 20 7.17 -77.71 -5.98
N SER A 21 8.39 -78.25 -6.07
CA SER A 21 9.61 -77.43 -6.20
C SER A 21 10.17 -77.27 -7.62
N THR A 22 9.39 -77.59 -8.66
CA THR A 22 9.81 -77.40 -10.06
C THR A 22 8.83 -76.57 -10.88
N ASP A 23 8.06 -75.69 -10.23
CA ASP A 23 7.48 -74.55 -10.93
C ASP A 23 8.31 -73.33 -10.57
N LYS A 24 9.37 -73.09 -11.36
CA LYS A 24 10.02 -71.78 -11.38
C LYS A 24 8.98 -70.81 -11.92
N ALA A 25 8.14 -70.31 -11.04
CA ALA A 25 7.41 -69.08 -11.23
C ALA A 25 8.45 -68.07 -11.73
N LYS A 26 8.36 -67.69 -13.01
CA LYS A 26 9.04 -66.50 -13.51
C LYS A 26 8.63 -65.41 -12.52
N LYS A 27 9.58 -64.96 -11.68
CA LYS A 27 9.37 -63.77 -10.87
C LYS A 27 8.87 -62.72 -11.85
N VAL A 28 7.62 -62.29 -11.67
CA VAL A 28 7.11 -61.09 -12.33
C VAL A 28 8.19 -60.04 -12.07
N PRO A 29 8.72 -59.35 -13.09
CA PRO A 29 9.71 -58.31 -12.86
C PRO A 29 9.13 -57.36 -11.81
N ASP A 30 9.82 -57.17 -10.68
CA ASP A 30 9.43 -56.18 -9.68
C ASP A 30 9.45 -54.83 -10.40
N ILE A 31 8.30 -54.39 -10.92
CA ILE A 31 8.15 -53.07 -11.52
C ILE A 31 8.43 -52.12 -10.36
N PRO A 32 9.54 -51.35 -10.39
CA PRO A 32 9.83 -50.43 -9.31
C PRO A 32 8.62 -49.51 -9.17
N ALA A 33 8.15 -49.29 -7.94
CA ALA A 33 7.08 -48.33 -7.72
C ALA A 33 7.45 -47.02 -8.43
N ILE A 34 6.53 -46.50 -9.24
CA ILE A 34 6.72 -45.32 -10.10
C ILE A 34 7.25 -44.12 -9.29
N GLU A 35 7.00 -44.12 -7.98
CA GLU A 35 7.34 -43.06 -7.04
C GLU A 35 8.59 -43.34 -6.17
N SER A 36 9.27 -44.47 -6.37
CA SER A 36 10.36 -44.94 -5.49
C SER A 36 11.53 -43.96 -5.34
N ARG A 37 11.71 -43.03 -6.27
CA ARG A 37 12.79 -42.02 -6.29
C ARG A 37 12.32 -40.60 -5.97
N ASN A 38 11.07 -40.40 -5.57
CA ASN A 38 10.51 -39.07 -5.28
C ASN A 38 11.25 -38.37 -4.13
N TRP A 39 11.75 -39.12 -3.13
CA TRP A 39 12.55 -38.56 -2.04
C TRP A 39 13.88 -37.95 -2.52
N LEU A 40 14.50 -38.54 -3.56
CA LEU A 40 15.76 -38.05 -4.13
C LEU A 40 15.52 -36.72 -4.85
N LEU A 41 14.44 -36.63 -5.62
CA LEU A 41 13.99 -35.40 -6.26
C LEU A 41 13.72 -34.30 -5.24
N HIS A 42 13.00 -34.61 -4.16
CA HIS A 42 12.72 -33.66 -3.09
C HIS A 42 13.99 -33.15 -2.40
N ARG A 43 14.96 -34.04 -2.16
CA ARG A 43 16.25 -33.70 -1.54
C ARG A 43 17.07 -32.73 -2.40
N HIS A 44 17.15 -32.94 -3.71
CA HIS A 44 17.88 -32.01 -4.58
C HIS A 44 17.16 -30.67 -4.74
N TYR A 45 15.83 -30.67 -4.79
CA TYR A 45 15.04 -29.45 -4.84
C TYR A 45 15.20 -28.58 -3.59
N THR A 46 15.13 -29.20 -2.40
CA THR A 46 15.33 -28.51 -1.11
C THR A 46 16.74 -27.95 -0.93
N ARG A 47 17.74 -28.55 -1.60
CA ARG A 47 19.12 -28.04 -1.65
C ARG A 47 19.37 -26.96 -2.71
N HIS A 48 18.34 -26.58 -3.47
CA HIS A 48 18.44 -25.63 -4.59
C HIS A 48 19.34 -26.11 -5.74
N GLU A 49 19.56 -27.43 -5.88
CA GLU A 49 20.36 -28.03 -6.95
C GLU A 49 19.50 -28.27 -8.21
N TYR A 50 18.94 -27.19 -8.77
CA TYR A 50 17.91 -27.28 -9.82
C TYR A 50 18.38 -27.94 -11.12
N LYS A 51 19.66 -27.81 -11.48
CA LYS A 51 20.23 -28.42 -12.70
C LYS A 51 20.22 -29.95 -12.62
N ILE A 52 20.68 -30.49 -11.49
CA ILE A 52 20.69 -31.94 -11.23
C ILE A 52 19.26 -32.45 -11.11
N CYS A 53 18.40 -31.69 -10.42
CA CYS A 53 16.99 -32.03 -10.27
C CYS A 53 16.28 -32.18 -11.64
N LYS A 54 16.57 -31.31 -12.62
CA LYS A 54 15.99 -31.42 -13.97
C LYS A 54 16.41 -32.68 -14.72
N ILE A 55 17.68 -33.06 -14.63
CA ILE A 55 18.18 -34.29 -15.28
C ILE A 55 17.49 -35.51 -14.66
N LEU A 56 17.43 -35.56 -13.32
CA LEU A 56 16.75 -36.63 -12.61
C LEU A 56 15.25 -36.69 -12.92
N ILE A 57 14.58 -35.55 -13.03
CA ILE A 57 13.16 -35.48 -13.45
C ILE A 57 12.98 -36.08 -14.85
N GLN A 58 13.84 -35.74 -15.81
CA GLN A 58 13.76 -36.29 -17.17
C GLN A 58 13.98 -37.80 -17.20
N GLU A 59 14.91 -38.31 -16.39
CA GLU A 59 15.09 -39.76 -16.21
C GLU A 59 13.85 -40.43 -15.62
N GLU A 60 13.22 -39.83 -14.61
CA GLU A 60 12.01 -40.40 -14.01
C GLU A 60 10.80 -40.33 -14.96
N LEU A 61 10.66 -39.27 -15.73
CA LEU A 61 9.58 -39.13 -16.72
C LEU A 61 9.75 -40.11 -17.89
N THR A 62 10.98 -40.36 -18.34
CA THR A 62 11.25 -41.38 -19.38
C THR A 62 11.02 -42.80 -18.86
N ARG A 63 11.34 -43.09 -17.59
CA ARG A 63 11.05 -44.40 -16.97
C ARG A 63 9.56 -44.63 -16.73
N SER A 64 8.83 -43.58 -16.35
CA SER A 64 7.40 -43.65 -16.02
C SER A 64 6.47 -43.35 -17.19
N ASN A 65 6.99 -43.17 -18.41
CA ASN A 65 6.22 -42.68 -19.57
C ASN A 65 5.38 -41.43 -19.25
N GLY A 66 5.91 -40.53 -18.43
CA GLY A 66 5.23 -39.29 -18.01
C GLY A 66 4.19 -39.43 -16.88
N HIS A 67 3.96 -40.64 -16.35
CA HIS A 67 2.91 -40.89 -15.34
C HIS A 67 3.37 -40.64 -13.89
N ASN A 68 4.58 -40.13 -13.67
CA ASN A 68 5.01 -39.71 -12.34
C ASN A 68 4.46 -38.31 -12.01
N GLU A 69 3.46 -38.25 -11.13
CA GLU A 69 2.82 -37.00 -10.67
C GLU A 69 3.83 -36.04 -10.03
N TYR A 70 4.66 -36.55 -9.11
CA TYR A 70 5.57 -35.74 -8.33
C TYR A 70 6.70 -35.14 -9.18
N ALA A 71 7.19 -35.89 -10.17
CA ALA A 71 8.19 -35.39 -11.11
C ALA A 71 7.66 -34.21 -11.95
N ASN A 72 6.44 -34.33 -12.49
CA ASN A 72 5.76 -33.25 -13.22
C ASN A 72 5.51 -32.03 -12.31
N TYR A 73 5.05 -32.27 -11.08
CA TYR A 73 4.82 -31.22 -10.08
C TYR A 73 6.10 -30.43 -9.76
N LEU A 74 7.20 -31.13 -9.50
CA LEU A 74 8.48 -30.52 -9.19
C LEU A 74 9.07 -29.76 -10.39
N GLN A 75 8.90 -30.30 -11.58
CA GLN A 75 9.28 -29.62 -12.82
C GLN A 75 8.55 -28.30 -12.98
N GLY A 76 7.23 -28.29 -12.75
CA GLY A 76 6.43 -27.06 -12.77
C GLY A 76 6.95 -26.03 -11.77
N LEU A 77 7.24 -26.43 -10.53
CA LEU A 77 7.80 -25.53 -9.52
C LEU A 77 9.13 -24.91 -9.94
N ILE A 78 10.03 -25.70 -10.54
CA ILE A 78 11.33 -25.21 -11.04
C ILE A 78 11.14 -24.24 -12.21
N MET A 79 10.32 -24.59 -13.20
CA MET A 79 10.07 -23.73 -14.37
C MET A 79 9.45 -22.39 -13.96
N ARG A 80 8.54 -22.40 -12.98
CA ARG A 80 7.98 -21.17 -12.42
C ARG A 80 9.04 -20.30 -11.74
N LYS A 81 9.98 -20.89 -10.99
CA LYS A 81 11.09 -20.15 -10.37
C LYS A 81 12.02 -19.52 -11.42
N GLU A 82 12.15 -20.13 -12.59
CA GLU A 82 12.90 -19.61 -13.72
C GLU A 82 12.14 -18.54 -14.54
N GLY A 83 10.88 -18.26 -14.19
CA GLY A 83 10.03 -17.31 -14.90
C GLY A 83 9.32 -17.88 -16.13
N LYS A 84 9.49 -19.17 -16.45
CA LYS A 84 8.80 -19.87 -17.54
C LYS A 84 7.44 -20.36 -17.08
N ILE A 85 6.50 -19.44 -16.94
CA ILE A 85 5.19 -19.71 -16.33
C ILE A 85 4.29 -20.57 -17.23
N GLN A 86 4.41 -20.45 -18.56
CA GLN A 86 3.62 -21.25 -19.51
C GLN A 86 4.02 -22.73 -19.47
N ASP A 87 5.32 -23.03 -19.62
CA ASP A 87 5.85 -24.40 -19.51
C ASP A 87 5.51 -25.02 -18.13
N SER A 88 5.53 -24.19 -17.08
CA SER A 88 5.13 -24.60 -15.74
C SER A 88 3.67 -25.01 -15.68
N LEU A 89 2.78 -24.28 -16.35
CA LEU A 89 1.35 -24.59 -16.39
C LEU A 89 1.10 -25.93 -17.09
N ASP A 90 1.78 -26.18 -18.21
CA ASP A 90 1.67 -27.45 -18.94
C ASP A 90 2.15 -28.62 -18.07
N CYS A 91 3.25 -28.45 -17.33
CA CYS A 91 3.74 -29.46 -16.38
C CYS A 91 2.70 -29.74 -15.27
N PHE A 92 2.02 -28.72 -14.74
CA PHE A 92 0.98 -28.92 -13.73
C PHE A 92 -0.29 -29.54 -14.31
N GLN A 93 -0.65 -29.24 -15.56
CA GLN A 93 -1.75 -29.91 -16.26
C GLN A 93 -1.44 -31.39 -16.48
N ASN A 94 -0.21 -31.73 -16.82
CA ASN A 94 0.22 -33.13 -16.90
C ASN A 94 0.11 -33.83 -15.54
N ALA A 95 0.51 -33.16 -14.45
CA ALA A 95 0.34 -33.70 -13.09
C ALA A 95 -1.15 -33.89 -12.73
N TYR A 96 -2.03 -32.97 -13.15
CA TYR A 96 -3.48 -33.09 -12.96
C TYR A 96 -4.09 -34.23 -13.77
N ASN A 97 -3.62 -34.47 -15.01
CA ASN A 97 -4.07 -35.60 -15.82
C ASN A 97 -3.73 -36.96 -15.19
N VAL A 98 -2.61 -37.05 -14.47
CA VAL A 98 -2.22 -38.24 -13.72
C VAL A 98 -3.11 -38.41 -12.47
N ASN A 99 -3.36 -37.33 -11.73
CA ASN A 99 -4.17 -37.35 -10.53
C ASN A 99 -5.07 -36.10 -10.42
N SER A 100 -6.33 -36.26 -10.83
CA SER A 100 -7.33 -35.18 -10.86
C SER A 100 -7.89 -34.84 -9.48
N ARG A 101 -7.65 -35.67 -8.46
CA ARG A 101 -8.17 -35.45 -7.09
C ARG A 101 -7.18 -34.70 -6.19
N ASN A 102 -5.94 -34.48 -6.62
CA ASN A 102 -4.97 -33.78 -5.79
C ASN A 102 -5.20 -32.25 -5.83
N VAL A 103 -5.68 -31.72 -4.71
CA VAL A 103 -5.91 -30.27 -4.49
C VAL A 103 -4.65 -29.44 -4.74
N ASN A 104 -3.47 -29.95 -4.39
CA ASN A 104 -2.22 -29.20 -4.55
C ASN A 104 -1.89 -28.95 -6.03
N ASN A 105 -2.20 -29.88 -6.93
CA ASN A 105 -1.95 -29.71 -8.36
C ASN A 105 -2.86 -28.62 -8.93
N VAL A 106 -4.16 -28.68 -8.62
CA VAL A 106 -5.13 -27.66 -9.04
C VAL A 106 -4.75 -26.28 -8.49
N LYS A 107 -4.33 -26.21 -7.22
CA LYS A 107 -3.82 -24.98 -6.60
C LYS A 107 -2.63 -24.40 -7.36
N GLN A 108 -1.66 -25.24 -7.78
CA GLN A 108 -0.53 -24.75 -8.56
C GLN A 108 -0.90 -24.33 -9.99
N ILE A 109 -1.88 -25.00 -10.63
CA ILE A 109 -2.43 -24.56 -11.93
C ILE A 109 -3.06 -23.19 -11.78
N ALA A 110 -3.95 -23.01 -10.79
CA ALA A 110 -4.63 -21.76 -10.54
C ALA A 110 -3.63 -20.61 -10.23
N LYS A 111 -2.58 -20.90 -9.45
CA LYS A 111 -1.49 -19.95 -9.19
C LYS A 111 -0.70 -19.58 -10.45
N SER A 112 -0.45 -20.54 -11.32
CA SER A 112 0.25 -20.30 -12.60
C SER A 112 -0.62 -19.46 -13.55
N LEU A 113 -1.92 -19.75 -13.63
CA LEU A 113 -2.90 -18.95 -14.37
C LEU A 113 -3.01 -17.51 -13.83
N TYR A 114 -2.97 -17.35 -12.50
CA TYR A 114 -2.97 -16.04 -11.86
C TYR A 114 -1.73 -15.22 -12.24
N LEU A 115 -0.54 -15.84 -12.22
CA LEU A 115 0.71 -15.20 -12.61
C LEU A 115 0.77 -14.86 -14.11
N LEU A 116 0.06 -15.60 -14.97
CA LEU A 116 -0.12 -15.29 -16.40
C LEU A 116 -1.11 -14.14 -16.66
N GLY A 117 -1.77 -13.60 -15.62
CA GLY A 117 -2.81 -12.57 -15.75
C GLY A 117 -4.18 -13.10 -16.18
N SER A 118 -4.34 -14.42 -16.35
CA SER A 118 -5.61 -15.06 -16.69
C SER A 118 -6.50 -15.23 -15.46
N HIS A 119 -6.90 -14.11 -14.85
CA HIS A 119 -7.61 -14.10 -13.56
C HIS A 119 -8.97 -14.83 -13.56
N ASN A 120 -9.68 -14.85 -14.70
CA ASN A 120 -10.97 -15.57 -14.82
C ASN A 120 -10.78 -17.08 -14.69
N ARG A 121 -9.85 -17.64 -15.48
CA ARG A 121 -9.52 -19.07 -15.45
C ARG A 121 -8.88 -19.47 -14.12
N ALA A 122 -8.09 -18.57 -13.52
CA ALA A 122 -7.52 -18.78 -12.20
C ALA A 122 -8.62 -18.90 -11.13
N LEU A 123 -9.63 -18.01 -11.16
CA LEU A 123 -10.77 -18.05 -10.24
C LEU A 123 -11.56 -19.36 -10.39
N GLU A 124 -11.86 -19.78 -11.63
CA GLU A 124 -12.54 -21.05 -11.89
C GLU A 124 -11.75 -22.24 -11.32
N ALA A 125 -10.44 -22.28 -11.55
CA ALA A 125 -9.57 -23.34 -11.04
C ALA A 125 -9.46 -23.31 -9.49
N TYR A 126 -9.47 -22.14 -8.86
CA TYR A 126 -9.49 -22.07 -7.39
C TYR A 126 -10.83 -22.50 -6.80
N LEU A 127 -11.96 -22.18 -7.44
CA LEU A 127 -13.28 -22.66 -7.03
C LEU A 127 -13.41 -24.18 -7.22
N GLU A 128 -12.79 -24.72 -8.26
CA GLU A 128 -12.66 -26.18 -8.42
C GLU A 128 -11.81 -26.77 -7.29
N ALA A 129 -10.68 -26.16 -6.95
CA ALA A 129 -9.85 -26.59 -5.84
C ALA A 129 -10.60 -26.57 -4.49
N GLU A 130 -11.42 -25.55 -4.24
CA GLU A 130 -12.28 -25.45 -3.05
C GLU A 130 -13.30 -26.60 -2.99
N ARG A 131 -13.91 -26.98 -4.14
CA ARG A 131 -14.87 -28.10 -4.21
C ARG A 131 -14.23 -29.47 -3.98
N ILE A 132 -13.00 -29.65 -4.45
CA ILE A 132 -12.25 -30.90 -4.28
C ILE A 132 -11.69 -31.01 -2.86
N SER A 133 -11.39 -29.87 -2.22
CA SER A 133 -10.78 -29.85 -0.90
C SER A 133 -11.76 -30.29 0.19
N ALA A 134 -11.45 -31.39 0.87
CA ALA A 134 -12.20 -31.85 2.04
C ALA A 134 -11.95 -30.98 3.28
N ILE A 135 -10.81 -30.29 3.33
CA ILE A 135 -10.40 -29.41 4.43
C ILE A 135 -10.23 -27.99 3.85
N PRO A 136 -10.85 -26.95 4.43
CA PRO A 136 -10.63 -25.58 3.98
C PRO A 136 -9.14 -25.21 4.07
N ASP A 137 -8.53 -24.88 2.93
CA ASP A 137 -7.16 -24.36 2.84
C ASP A 137 -7.21 -22.83 2.75
N TRP A 138 -6.51 -22.16 3.65
CA TRP A 138 -6.43 -20.72 3.69
C TRP A 138 -5.76 -20.14 2.42
N GLU A 139 -4.80 -20.85 1.82
CA GLU A 139 -4.11 -20.38 0.61
C GLU A 139 -5.09 -20.29 -0.57
N ILE A 140 -6.02 -21.24 -0.68
CA ILE A 140 -7.05 -21.23 -1.73
C ILE A 140 -8.00 -20.06 -1.51
N LEU A 141 -8.54 -19.90 -0.31
CA LEU A 141 -9.47 -18.82 0.03
C LEU A 141 -8.83 -17.44 -0.12
N TYR A 142 -7.56 -17.30 0.26
CA TYR A 142 -6.76 -16.10 0.06
C TYR A 142 -6.65 -15.74 -1.43
N ASN A 143 -6.25 -16.70 -2.27
CA ASN A 143 -6.08 -16.46 -3.70
C ASN A 143 -7.42 -16.19 -4.41
N ILE A 144 -8.52 -16.82 -3.98
CA ILE A 144 -9.88 -16.49 -4.44
C ILE A 144 -10.21 -15.04 -4.10
N GLY A 145 -9.94 -14.62 -2.85
CA GLY A 145 -10.11 -13.24 -2.41
C GLY A 145 -9.30 -12.25 -3.26
N GLU A 146 -8.03 -12.55 -3.54
CA GLU A 146 -7.17 -11.74 -4.40
C GLU A 146 -7.70 -11.64 -5.84
N CYS A 147 -8.19 -12.75 -6.41
CA CYS A 147 -8.84 -12.75 -7.72
C CYS A 147 -10.08 -11.85 -7.73
N TYR A 148 -10.95 -11.94 -6.72
CA TYR A 148 -12.12 -11.05 -6.60
C TYR A 148 -11.74 -9.58 -6.40
N THR A 149 -10.66 -9.28 -5.68
CA THR A 149 -10.11 -7.91 -5.58
C THR A 149 -9.70 -7.37 -6.95
N ARG A 150 -9.10 -8.19 -7.81
CA ARG A 150 -8.75 -7.78 -9.19
C ARG A 150 -9.99 -7.51 -10.05
N PHE A 151 -11.11 -8.17 -9.79
CA PHE A 151 -12.40 -7.93 -10.45
C PHE A 151 -13.22 -6.78 -9.83
N ASP A 152 -12.67 -6.04 -8.86
CA ASP A 152 -13.35 -4.99 -8.09
C ASP A 152 -14.62 -5.48 -7.36
N LYS A 153 -14.75 -6.80 -7.15
CA LYS A 153 -15.83 -7.41 -6.36
C LYS A 153 -15.45 -7.45 -4.88
N ARG A 154 -15.40 -6.26 -4.27
CA ARG A 154 -14.85 -6.05 -2.91
C ARG A 154 -15.58 -6.82 -1.82
N GLU A 155 -16.91 -6.88 -1.87
CA GLU A 155 -17.72 -7.58 -0.87
C GLU A 155 -17.48 -9.09 -0.86
N GLU A 156 -17.38 -9.71 -2.04
CA GLU A 156 -17.05 -11.14 -2.16
C GLU A 156 -15.62 -11.40 -1.71
N ALA A 157 -14.66 -10.55 -2.12
CA ALA A 157 -13.28 -10.64 -1.68
C ALA A 157 -13.15 -10.58 -0.15
N LYS A 158 -13.82 -9.64 0.51
CA LYS A 158 -13.86 -9.51 1.99
C LYS A 158 -14.39 -10.78 2.66
N LYS A 159 -15.46 -11.39 2.14
CA LYS A 159 -16.03 -12.63 2.69
C LYS A 159 -15.04 -13.79 2.64
N TYR A 160 -14.36 -14.00 1.51
CA TYR A 160 -13.36 -15.06 1.38
C TYR A 160 -12.10 -14.80 2.21
N LEU A 161 -11.64 -13.55 2.27
CA LEU A 161 -10.47 -13.18 3.08
C LEU A 161 -10.73 -13.26 4.58
N LYS A 162 -11.94 -12.93 5.07
CA LYS A 162 -12.34 -13.15 6.47
C LYS A 162 -12.26 -14.63 6.84
N LYS A 163 -12.80 -15.52 5.99
CA LYS A 163 -12.67 -16.97 6.20
C LYS A 163 -11.20 -17.42 6.22
N ALA A 164 -10.34 -16.85 5.37
CA ALA A 164 -8.92 -17.17 5.36
C ALA A 164 -8.20 -16.72 6.64
N VAL A 165 -8.56 -15.55 7.16
CA VAL A 165 -8.05 -15.00 8.44
C VAL A 165 -8.51 -15.86 9.62
N ASP A 166 -9.75 -16.33 9.64
CA ASP A 166 -10.25 -17.20 10.72
C ASP A 166 -9.51 -18.55 10.77
N LEU A 167 -9.01 -19.03 9.63
CA LEU A 167 -8.30 -20.30 9.50
C LEU A 167 -6.80 -20.20 9.85
N THR A 168 -6.18 -19.02 9.67
CA THR A 168 -4.73 -18.86 9.87
C THR A 168 -4.33 -17.55 10.52
N LYS A 169 -3.24 -17.64 11.28
CA LYS A 169 -2.54 -16.49 11.84
C LYS A 169 -1.47 -15.92 10.90
N ASP A 170 -1.50 -16.30 9.61
CA ASP A 170 -0.50 -15.83 8.64
C ASP A 170 -0.75 -14.36 8.28
N GLU A 171 0.32 -13.66 7.91
CA GLU A 171 0.32 -12.22 7.66
C GLU A 171 -0.39 -11.86 6.35
N MET A 172 -0.29 -12.74 5.34
CA MET A 172 -0.74 -12.45 3.97
C MET A 172 -2.25 -12.19 3.86
N PRO A 173 -3.14 -13.04 4.43
CA PRO A 173 -4.58 -12.78 4.40
C PRO A 173 -4.98 -11.52 5.16
N HIS A 174 -4.35 -11.24 6.30
CA HIS A 174 -4.60 -10.04 7.10
C HIS A 174 -4.24 -8.77 6.32
N ILE A 175 -3.07 -8.73 5.68
CA ILE A 175 -2.63 -7.59 4.87
C ILE A 175 -3.58 -7.36 3.69
N ALA A 176 -4.03 -8.42 3.01
CA ALA A 176 -4.97 -8.28 1.90
C ALA A 176 -6.35 -7.77 2.36
N LEU A 177 -6.87 -8.30 3.46
CA LEU A 177 -8.14 -7.87 4.03
C LEU A 177 -8.08 -6.41 4.50
N ALA A 178 -7.03 -6.03 5.21
CA ALA A 178 -6.84 -4.67 5.68
C ALA A 178 -6.69 -3.67 4.52
N LYS A 179 -6.01 -4.04 3.43
CA LYS A 179 -5.95 -3.21 2.22
C LYS A 179 -7.32 -2.93 1.63
N LEU A 180 -8.21 -3.93 1.58
CA LEU A 180 -9.59 -3.71 1.12
C LEU A 180 -10.36 -2.77 2.05
N TYR A 181 -10.19 -2.90 3.36
CA TYR A 181 -10.81 -1.99 4.32
C TYR A 181 -10.30 -0.55 4.18
N ILE A 182 -9.01 -0.36 3.91
CA ILE A 182 -8.43 0.96 3.64
C ILE A 182 -8.98 1.56 2.34
N MET A 183 -9.20 0.75 1.31
CA MET A 183 -9.79 1.21 0.04
C MET A 183 -11.26 1.64 0.18
N ASP A 184 -11.99 1.02 1.11
CA ASP A 184 -13.38 1.36 1.41
C ASP A 184 -13.51 2.40 2.54
N ASP A 185 -12.40 3.04 2.93
CA ASP A 185 -12.30 4.06 4.00
C ASP A 185 -12.76 3.58 5.40
N GLN A 186 -12.83 2.26 5.61
CA GLN A 186 -13.18 1.62 6.87
C GLN A 186 -11.92 1.45 7.75
N VAL A 187 -11.34 2.57 8.18
CA VAL A 187 -10.04 2.59 8.90
C VAL A 187 -10.10 1.84 10.23
N THR A 188 -11.21 1.89 10.95
CA THR A 188 -11.38 1.22 12.25
C THR A 188 -11.36 -0.30 12.13
N GLU A 189 -12.02 -0.86 11.12
CA GLU A 189 -12.00 -2.30 10.84
C GLU A 189 -10.60 -2.75 10.39
N ALA A 190 -9.92 -1.95 9.56
CA ALA A 190 -8.54 -2.23 9.13
C ALA A 190 -7.57 -2.30 10.33
N VAL A 191 -7.73 -1.40 11.32
CA VAL A 191 -6.94 -1.42 12.56
C VAL A 191 -7.19 -2.71 13.33
N GLY A 192 -8.45 -3.15 13.47
CA GLY A 192 -8.79 -4.40 14.13
C GLY A 192 -8.11 -5.62 13.49
N VAL A 193 -8.12 -5.70 12.15
CA VAL A 193 -7.46 -6.77 11.39
C VAL A 193 -5.94 -6.75 11.56
N TYR A 194 -5.31 -5.58 11.54
CA TYR A 194 -3.87 -5.51 11.76
C TYR A 194 -3.47 -5.79 13.21
N THR A 195 -4.31 -5.44 14.19
CA THR A 195 -4.04 -5.82 15.59
C THR A 195 -4.11 -7.33 15.78
N SER A 196 -5.09 -8.02 15.19
CA SER A 196 -5.16 -9.49 15.26
C SER A 196 -3.99 -10.16 14.55
N ALA A 197 -3.52 -9.56 13.44
CA ALA A 197 -2.34 -10.03 12.73
C ALA A 197 -1.07 -9.91 13.58
N LEU A 198 -0.92 -8.79 14.31
CA LEU A 198 0.22 -8.55 15.19
C LEU A 198 0.22 -9.47 16.41
N ASP A 199 -0.96 -9.84 16.94
CA ASP A 199 -1.08 -10.84 18.02
C ASP A 199 -0.58 -12.24 17.56
N GLY A 200 -0.79 -12.58 16.29
CA GLY A 200 -0.29 -13.82 15.70
C GLY A 200 1.19 -13.78 15.33
N SER A 201 1.69 -12.61 14.91
CA SER A 201 3.03 -12.39 14.38
C SER A 201 3.68 -11.11 14.96
N PRO A 202 4.08 -11.12 16.24
CA PRO A 202 4.52 -9.91 16.94
C PRO A 202 5.84 -9.32 16.43
N GLN A 203 6.55 -10.02 15.55
CA GLN A 203 7.82 -9.59 14.96
C GLN A 203 7.67 -9.00 13.54
N SER A 204 6.45 -8.89 13.01
CA SER A 204 6.25 -8.36 11.66
C SER A 204 6.44 -6.85 11.60
N GLU A 205 7.57 -6.43 11.01
CA GLU A 205 7.87 -5.03 10.70
C GLU A 205 6.81 -4.39 9.78
N ASN A 206 6.34 -5.14 8.78
CA ASN A 206 5.41 -4.62 7.77
C ASN A 206 4.05 -4.30 8.39
N ILE A 207 3.50 -5.22 9.20
CA ILE A 207 2.21 -5.02 9.87
C ILE A 207 2.28 -3.86 10.86
N ALA A 208 3.32 -3.80 11.69
CA ALA A 208 3.50 -2.71 12.65
C ALA A 208 3.60 -1.34 11.95
N THR A 209 4.27 -1.27 10.80
CA THR A 209 4.38 -0.05 10.00
C THR A 209 3.04 0.37 9.41
N GLU A 210 2.29 -0.55 8.79
CA GLU A 210 0.97 -0.26 8.22
C GLU A 210 -0.04 0.15 9.30
N LEU A 211 -0.02 -0.52 10.46
CA LEU A 211 -0.84 -0.17 11.61
C LEU A 211 -0.51 1.25 12.13
N GLY A 212 0.77 1.60 12.23
CA GLY A 212 1.21 2.95 12.59
C GLY A 212 0.72 4.02 11.60
N LEU A 213 0.74 3.72 10.30
CA LEU A 213 0.20 4.61 9.26
C LEU A 213 -1.32 4.78 9.39
N LEU A 214 -2.06 3.75 9.79
CA LEU A 214 -3.50 3.86 10.06
C LEU A 214 -3.79 4.70 11.30
N TYR A 215 -3.03 4.52 12.39
CA TYR A 215 -3.16 5.39 13.56
C TYR A 215 -2.90 6.86 13.22
N LEU A 216 -1.92 7.15 12.36
CA LEU A 216 -1.70 8.50 11.84
C LEU A 216 -2.90 9.04 11.05
N LYS A 217 -3.53 8.22 10.20
CA LYS A 217 -4.74 8.62 9.47
C LYS A 217 -5.91 8.93 10.40
N MET A 218 -6.03 8.23 11.53
CA MET A 218 -7.04 8.50 12.56
C MET A 218 -6.68 9.70 13.46
N GLY A 219 -5.48 10.28 13.32
CA GLY A 219 -4.99 11.37 14.16
C GLY A 219 -4.38 10.93 15.50
N ASP A 220 -4.24 9.63 15.76
CA ASP A 220 -3.62 9.11 16.98
C ASP A 220 -2.10 9.00 16.83
N THR A 221 -1.41 10.12 17.06
CA THR A 221 0.04 10.20 16.92
C THR A 221 0.79 9.38 17.97
N GLN A 222 0.22 9.19 19.17
CA GLN A 222 0.86 8.45 20.25
C GLN A 222 0.93 6.96 19.95
N ARG A 223 -0.19 6.34 19.59
CA ARG A 223 -0.21 4.92 19.21
C ARG A 223 0.59 4.68 17.93
N ALA A 224 0.51 5.59 16.96
CA ALA A 224 1.35 5.51 15.77
C ALA A 224 2.85 5.48 16.10
N PHE A 225 3.31 6.36 16.98
CA PHE A 225 4.71 6.42 17.39
C PHE A 225 5.19 5.14 18.07
N GLN A 226 4.35 4.53 18.91
CA GLN A 226 4.65 3.24 19.55
C GLN A 226 4.81 2.11 18.52
N GLN A 227 3.92 2.04 17.52
CA GLN A 227 3.99 1.00 16.48
C GLN A 227 5.16 1.20 15.52
N PHE A 228 5.53 2.45 15.19
CA PHE A 228 6.78 2.68 14.45
C PHE A 228 8.01 2.33 15.29
N GLY A 229 7.96 2.56 16.60
CA GLY A 229 9.01 2.14 17.53
C GLY A 229 9.19 0.62 17.57
N SER A 230 8.10 -0.15 17.61
CA SER A 230 8.16 -1.62 17.57
C SER A 230 8.69 -2.14 16.23
N ALA A 231 8.27 -1.55 15.10
CA ALA A 231 8.80 -1.88 13.77
C ALA A 231 10.31 -1.63 13.69
N LEU A 232 10.79 -0.50 14.21
CA LEU A 232 12.21 -0.15 14.21
C LEU A 232 13.05 -0.98 15.20
N ALA A 233 12.43 -1.54 16.24
CA ALA A 233 13.10 -2.48 17.13
C ALA A 233 13.44 -3.81 16.42
N GLN A 234 12.59 -4.23 15.48
CA GLN A 234 12.86 -5.41 14.64
C GLN A 234 13.84 -5.08 13.50
N SER A 235 13.64 -3.93 12.84
CA SER A 235 14.41 -3.50 11.68
C SER A 235 14.81 -2.04 11.81
N PRO A 236 16.03 -1.75 12.32
CA PRO A 236 16.49 -0.39 12.57
C PRO A 236 16.58 0.49 11.31
N THR A 237 16.64 -0.13 10.13
CA THR A 237 16.83 0.53 8.83
C THR A 237 15.53 0.66 8.02
N CYS A 238 14.38 0.28 8.58
CA CYS A 238 13.09 0.40 7.91
C CYS A 238 12.75 1.86 7.59
N SER A 239 12.94 2.26 6.33
CA SER A 239 12.61 3.61 5.86
C SER A 239 11.11 3.90 5.88
N LYS A 240 10.26 2.88 5.68
CA LYS A 240 8.80 3.01 5.68
C LYS A 240 8.25 3.40 7.06
N ALA A 241 8.85 2.94 8.16
CA ALA A 241 8.50 3.35 9.52
C ALA A 241 9.24 4.62 9.96
N LEU A 242 10.51 4.77 9.55
CA LEU A 242 11.38 5.87 9.95
C LEU A 242 10.91 7.23 9.42
N LEU A 243 10.40 7.27 8.18
CA LEU A 243 9.89 8.50 7.56
C LEU A 243 8.67 9.08 8.29
N PRO A 244 7.58 8.31 8.51
CA PRO A 244 6.44 8.75 9.32
C PRO A 244 6.83 9.08 10.76
N MET A 245 7.65 8.26 11.43
CA MET A 245 8.07 8.51 12.80
C MET A 245 8.81 9.84 12.94
N ALA A 246 9.74 10.13 12.02
CA ALA A 246 10.45 11.40 12.00
C ALA A 246 9.51 12.57 11.65
N SER A 247 8.46 12.34 10.85
CA SER A 247 7.45 13.38 10.58
C SER A 247 6.63 13.72 11.84
N ILE A 248 6.31 12.73 12.68
CA ILE A 248 5.69 12.97 14.00
C ILE A 248 6.61 13.84 14.86
N MET A 249 7.91 13.49 14.96
CA MET A 249 8.89 14.30 15.70
C MET A 249 8.99 15.73 15.16
N GLN A 250 8.94 15.90 13.83
CA GLN A 250 8.91 17.20 13.18
C GLN A 250 7.68 18.02 13.58
N THR A 251 6.49 17.41 13.63
CA THR A 251 5.26 18.10 14.07
C THR A 251 5.33 18.54 15.53
N HIS A 252 6.03 17.79 16.38
CA HIS A 252 6.31 18.16 17.77
C HIS A 252 7.48 19.17 17.93
N ARG A 253 8.03 19.68 16.82
CA ARG A 253 9.15 20.65 16.75
C ARG A 253 10.50 20.10 17.23
N ASP A 254 10.64 18.79 17.38
CA ASP A 254 11.91 18.11 17.69
C ASP A 254 12.77 17.92 16.44
N TYR A 255 13.13 19.03 15.78
CA TYR A 255 13.76 19.03 14.46
C TYR A 255 15.13 18.32 14.44
N ASP A 256 15.91 18.41 15.51
CA ASP A 256 17.23 17.74 15.57
C ASP A 256 17.13 16.22 15.62
N VAL A 257 16.17 15.71 16.41
CA VAL A 257 15.89 14.28 16.49
C VAL A 257 15.34 13.79 15.14
N ALA A 258 14.40 14.52 14.55
CA ALA A 258 13.86 14.20 13.22
C ALA A 258 14.97 14.15 12.15
N LEU A 259 15.88 15.13 12.11
CA LEU A 259 17.01 15.14 11.18
C LEU A 259 17.96 13.96 11.38
N SER A 260 18.21 13.53 12.63
CA SER A 260 19.03 12.35 12.91
C SER A 260 18.40 11.07 12.33
N LYS A 261 17.08 10.94 12.43
CA LYS A 261 16.32 9.81 11.87
C LYS A 261 16.25 9.89 10.35
N TYR A 262 16.03 11.06 9.77
CA TYR A 262 16.09 11.25 8.32
C TYR A 262 17.47 10.96 7.74
N LYS A 263 18.55 11.21 8.47
CA LYS A 263 19.91 10.82 8.03
C LYS A 263 20.05 9.31 7.86
N ILE A 264 19.46 8.52 8.76
CA ILE A 264 19.43 7.05 8.64
C ILE A 264 18.56 6.64 7.44
N ALA A 265 17.38 7.25 7.28
CA ALA A 265 16.50 6.99 6.12
C ALA A 265 17.17 7.35 4.78
N ALA A 266 18.01 8.38 4.75
CA ALA A 266 18.74 8.79 3.55
C ALA A 266 19.79 7.77 3.08
N GLN A 267 20.27 6.90 3.97
CA GLN A 267 21.20 5.83 3.60
C GLN A 267 20.48 4.71 2.84
N THR A 268 19.20 4.46 3.14
CA THR A 268 18.42 3.41 2.48
C THR A 268 17.67 3.91 1.25
N ILE A 269 17.16 5.15 1.27
CA ILE A 269 16.46 5.75 0.13
C ILE A 269 16.99 7.16 -0.18
N PRO A 270 18.18 7.28 -0.81
CA PRO A 270 18.80 8.58 -1.10
C PRO A 270 18.05 9.40 -2.16
N GLU A 271 17.21 8.77 -2.97
CA GLU A 271 16.49 9.39 -4.10
C GLU A 271 14.98 9.58 -3.83
N SER A 272 14.57 9.61 -2.56
CA SER A 272 13.17 9.87 -2.20
C SER A 272 12.84 11.36 -2.15
N SER A 273 11.92 11.82 -3.01
CA SER A 273 11.40 13.20 -2.97
C SER A 273 10.73 13.53 -1.61
N ALA A 274 9.95 12.60 -1.06
CA ALA A 274 9.27 12.79 0.23
C ALA A 274 10.26 12.98 1.39
N LEU A 275 11.37 12.22 1.39
CA LEU A 275 12.42 12.37 2.40
C LEU A 275 13.04 13.77 2.37
N TRP A 276 13.51 14.20 1.19
CA TRP A 276 14.16 15.50 1.04
C TRP A 276 13.20 16.67 1.29
N ASN A 277 11.92 16.49 1.01
CA ASN A 277 10.88 17.43 1.39
C ASN A 277 10.81 17.62 2.91
N ASN A 278 10.73 16.52 3.67
CA ASN A 278 10.62 16.59 5.11
C ASN A 278 11.90 17.13 5.77
N VAL A 279 13.08 16.72 5.27
CA VAL A 279 14.37 17.28 5.70
C VAL A 279 14.44 18.79 5.48
N GLY A 280 13.99 19.25 4.29
CA GLY A 280 13.92 20.68 3.98
C GLY A 280 13.00 21.44 4.93
N MET A 281 11.85 20.86 5.27
CA MET A 281 10.91 21.46 6.21
C MET A 281 11.42 21.44 7.67
N CYS A 282 12.25 20.47 8.07
CA CYS A 282 12.96 20.54 9.35
C CYS A 282 13.97 21.69 9.38
N PHE A 283 14.73 21.91 8.30
CA PHE A 283 15.63 23.07 8.23
C PHE A 283 14.89 24.40 8.21
N TYR A 284 13.73 24.46 7.56
CA TYR A 284 12.84 25.61 7.60
C TYR A 284 12.36 25.91 9.03
N GLY A 285 11.91 24.88 9.78
CA GLY A 285 11.52 25.04 11.19
C GLY A 285 12.67 25.52 12.10
N LYS A 286 13.92 25.18 11.75
CA LYS A 286 15.14 25.70 12.39
C LYS A 286 15.61 27.06 11.85
N GLN A 287 14.84 27.72 11.00
CA GLN A 287 15.17 28.99 10.34
C GLN A 287 16.45 28.96 9.47
N LYS A 288 16.90 27.77 9.06
CA LYS A 288 18.04 27.59 8.14
C LYS A 288 17.56 27.58 6.69
N PHE A 289 17.11 28.74 6.21
CA PHE A 289 16.41 28.86 4.92
C PHE A 289 17.24 28.40 3.71
N VAL A 290 18.55 28.69 3.65
CA VAL A 290 19.41 28.26 2.52
C VAL A 290 19.51 26.74 2.42
N ALA A 291 19.66 26.06 3.56
CA ALA A 291 19.68 24.60 3.62
C ALA A 291 18.30 24.02 3.25
N ALA A 292 17.22 24.65 3.74
CA ALA A 292 15.86 24.26 3.39
C ALA A 292 15.60 24.33 1.88
N ILE A 293 15.96 25.46 1.23
CA ILE A 293 15.83 25.64 -0.22
C ILE A 293 16.63 24.57 -0.97
N SER A 294 17.86 24.28 -0.54
CA SER A 294 18.71 23.28 -1.20
C SER A 294 18.09 21.87 -1.15
N CYS A 295 17.59 21.45 0.01
CA CYS A 295 16.91 20.16 0.18
C CYS A 295 15.59 20.11 -0.60
N LEU A 296 14.78 21.16 -0.55
CA LEU A 296 13.50 21.22 -1.25
C LEU A 296 13.67 21.28 -2.78
N LYS A 297 14.68 21.98 -3.30
CA LYS A 297 15.03 21.95 -4.73
C LYS A 297 15.42 20.54 -5.18
N ARG A 298 16.17 19.81 -4.36
CA ARG A 298 16.47 18.39 -4.62
C ARG A 298 15.20 17.55 -4.62
N ALA A 299 14.28 17.75 -3.67
CA ALA A 299 13.00 17.04 -3.64
C ALA A 299 12.15 17.32 -4.88
N HIS A 300 12.12 18.57 -5.35
CA HIS A 300 11.40 18.97 -6.56
C HIS A 300 12.07 18.43 -7.83
N TYR A 301 13.41 18.37 -7.90
CA TYR A 301 14.12 17.74 -9.01
C TYR A 301 13.79 16.23 -9.13
N LEU A 302 13.72 15.53 -8.00
CA LEU A 302 13.39 14.10 -7.96
C LEU A 302 11.94 13.80 -8.34
N ASN A 303 11.00 14.70 -8.02
CA ASN A 303 9.62 14.60 -8.45
C ASN A 303 9.02 15.98 -8.77
N PRO A 304 9.15 16.44 -10.04
CA PRO A 304 8.66 17.75 -10.46
C PRO A 304 7.14 17.90 -10.41
N MET A 305 6.41 16.77 -10.49
CA MET A 305 4.94 16.73 -10.50
C MET A 305 4.34 16.61 -9.09
N ALA A 306 5.17 16.60 -8.04
CA ALA A 306 4.67 16.59 -6.67
C ALA A 306 4.25 18.00 -6.21
N LEU A 307 3.03 18.11 -5.69
CA LEU A 307 2.47 19.35 -5.13
C LEU A 307 3.31 19.88 -3.95
N TYR A 308 3.57 19.04 -2.95
CA TYR A 308 4.12 19.49 -1.66
C TYR A 308 5.53 20.10 -1.76
N PRO A 309 6.52 19.52 -2.46
CA PRO A 309 7.84 20.14 -2.56
C PRO A 309 7.81 21.52 -3.20
N ALA A 310 7.01 21.71 -4.26
CA ALA A 310 6.87 22.99 -4.94
C ALA A 310 6.14 24.03 -4.06
N CYS A 311 5.06 23.63 -3.37
CA CYS A 311 4.40 24.48 -2.37
C CYS A 311 5.35 24.92 -1.26
N ASN A 312 6.10 23.98 -0.69
CA ASN A 312 7.03 24.24 0.39
C ASN A 312 8.17 25.18 -0.05
N LEU A 313 8.68 25.03 -1.28
CA LEU A 313 9.60 26.02 -1.87
C LEU A 313 8.97 27.41 -1.92
N GLY A 314 7.72 27.51 -2.38
CA GLY A 314 6.97 28.76 -2.38
C GLY A 314 6.90 29.43 -1.01
N ILE A 315 6.59 28.66 0.04
CA ILE A 315 6.56 29.14 1.43
C ILE A 315 7.93 29.65 1.88
N VAL A 316 9.00 28.87 1.62
CA VAL A 316 10.35 29.29 2.00
C VAL A 316 10.78 30.55 1.24
N PHE A 317 10.45 30.67 -0.05
CA PHE A 317 10.78 31.87 -0.82
C PHE A 317 10.00 33.11 -0.36
N LEU A 318 8.71 32.97 -0.05
CA LEU A 318 7.90 34.06 0.53
C LEU A 318 8.47 34.56 1.86
N THR A 319 8.86 33.64 2.75
CA THR A 319 9.46 34.02 4.05
C THR A 319 10.84 34.65 3.91
N THR A 320 11.62 34.28 2.89
CA THR A 320 12.90 34.94 2.58
C THR A 320 12.77 36.24 1.78
N GLY A 321 11.55 36.70 1.46
CA GLY A 321 11.31 37.93 0.72
C GLY A 321 11.61 37.84 -0.78
N GLN A 322 11.52 36.65 -1.38
CA GLN A 322 11.76 36.41 -2.81
C GLN A 322 10.46 36.02 -3.54
N PRO A 323 9.51 36.95 -3.72
CA PRO A 323 8.18 36.64 -4.23
C PRO A 323 8.17 36.19 -5.70
N ALA A 324 9.10 36.65 -6.53
CA ALA A 324 9.21 36.22 -7.93
C ALA A 324 9.53 34.73 -8.05
N SER A 325 10.52 34.25 -7.27
CA SER A 325 10.85 32.82 -7.21
C SER A 325 9.67 32.03 -6.62
N ALA A 326 9.04 32.54 -5.56
CA ALA A 326 7.87 31.89 -4.97
C ALA A 326 6.74 31.68 -6.00
N ALA A 327 6.39 32.72 -6.77
CA ALA A 327 5.35 32.65 -7.79
C ALA A 327 5.64 31.55 -8.83
N THR A 328 6.88 31.40 -9.29
CA THR A 328 7.24 30.35 -10.26
C THR A 328 7.01 28.93 -9.73
N TYR A 329 7.48 28.62 -8.51
CA TYR A 329 7.27 27.30 -7.91
C TYR A 329 5.81 27.06 -7.52
N LEU A 330 5.09 28.11 -7.10
CA LEU A 330 3.66 28.01 -6.78
C LEU A 330 2.80 27.80 -8.04
N CYS A 331 3.15 28.41 -9.17
CA CYS A 331 2.53 28.09 -10.46
C CYS A 331 2.74 26.63 -10.86
N ALA A 332 3.95 26.08 -10.62
CA ALA A 332 4.21 24.66 -10.81
C ALA A 332 3.35 23.79 -9.88
N ALA A 333 3.21 24.18 -8.61
CA ALA A 333 2.36 23.47 -7.65
C ALA A 333 0.87 23.50 -8.04
N VAL A 334 0.36 24.64 -8.50
CA VAL A 334 -1.01 24.79 -9.02
C VAL A 334 -1.23 23.87 -10.23
N SER A 335 -0.25 23.77 -11.12
CA SER A 335 -0.31 22.89 -12.29
C SER A 335 -0.32 21.40 -11.88
N ALA A 336 0.42 21.05 -10.83
CA ALA A 336 0.49 19.69 -10.30
C ALA A 336 -0.79 19.26 -9.53
N GLY A 337 -1.47 20.19 -8.85
CA GLY A 337 -2.65 19.89 -8.05
C GLY A 337 -3.71 20.98 -8.15
N PRO A 338 -4.49 21.02 -9.25
CA PRO A 338 -5.43 22.11 -9.53
C PRO A 338 -6.62 22.17 -8.58
N MET A 339 -6.88 21.10 -7.81
CA MET A 339 -7.99 20.98 -6.86
C MET A 339 -7.62 21.37 -5.42
N HIS A 340 -6.34 21.64 -5.14
CA HIS A 340 -5.91 22.04 -3.80
C HIS A 340 -5.96 23.57 -3.65
N PRO A 341 -6.56 24.12 -2.57
CA PRO A 341 -6.70 25.57 -2.37
C PRO A 341 -5.41 26.26 -1.90
N SER A 342 -4.57 25.58 -1.10
CA SER A 342 -3.39 26.17 -0.47
C SER A 342 -2.34 26.75 -1.44
N PRO A 343 -2.02 26.14 -2.60
CA PRO A 343 -1.08 26.72 -3.55
C PRO A 343 -1.61 28.03 -4.17
N TYR A 344 -2.92 28.12 -4.43
CA TYR A 344 -3.54 29.33 -4.96
C TYR A 344 -3.53 30.48 -3.96
N LEU A 345 -3.77 30.18 -2.68
CA LEU A 345 -3.65 31.15 -1.59
C LEU A 345 -2.23 31.73 -1.52
N LEU A 346 -1.23 30.85 -1.47
CA LEU A 346 0.19 31.25 -1.43
C LEU A 346 0.59 32.01 -2.70
N LEU A 347 0.06 31.64 -3.86
CA LEU A 347 0.31 32.34 -5.12
C LEU A 347 -0.27 33.75 -5.09
N GLY A 348 -1.49 33.92 -4.58
CA GLY A 348 -2.10 35.25 -4.38
C GLY A 348 -1.27 36.13 -3.45
N LEU A 349 -0.70 35.56 -2.39
CA LEU A 349 0.22 36.28 -1.49
C LEU A 349 1.53 36.69 -2.18
N ALA A 350 2.10 35.82 -3.02
CA ALA A 350 3.29 36.11 -3.80
C ALA A 350 3.05 37.21 -4.84
N LEU A 351 1.95 37.12 -5.57
CA LEU A 351 1.57 38.09 -6.59
C LEU A 351 1.26 39.47 -5.98
N ARG A 352 0.62 39.50 -4.80
CA ARG A 352 0.43 40.75 -4.04
C ARG A 352 1.76 41.41 -3.69
N GLN A 353 2.79 40.65 -3.31
CA GLN A 353 4.13 41.21 -3.04
C GLN A 353 4.84 41.68 -4.32
N LEU A 354 4.41 41.22 -5.50
CA LEU A 354 4.88 41.67 -6.81
C LEU A 354 4.04 42.82 -7.39
N ASP A 355 3.05 43.31 -6.64
CA ASP A 355 2.09 44.36 -7.05
C ASP A 355 1.18 43.98 -8.23
N ASP A 356 1.11 42.70 -8.59
CA ASP A 356 0.17 42.18 -9.60
C ASP A 356 -1.17 41.82 -8.93
N LEU A 357 -1.95 42.85 -8.63
CA LEU A 357 -3.24 42.71 -7.94
C LEU A 357 -4.29 41.97 -8.78
N GLU A 358 -4.25 42.08 -10.11
CA GLU A 358 -5.20 41.42 -11.01
C GLU A 358 -5.01 39.90 -11.03
N ALA A 359 -3.76 39.44 -11.19
CA ALA A 359 -3.46 38.01 -11.15
C ALA A 359 -3.69 37.45 -9.75
N ALA A 360 -3.40 38.23 -8.71
CA ALA A 360 -3.64 37.81 -7.33
C ALA A 360 -5.13 37.62 -7.02
N GLU A 361 -6.02 38.50 -7.51
CA GLU A 361 -7.48 38.31 -7.41
C GLU A 361 -7.92 37.03 -8.13
N LYS A 362 -7.41 36.76 -9.34
CA LYS A 362 -7.73 35.52 -10.08
C LYS A 362 -7.29 34.26 -9.33
N ALA A 363 -6.15 34.31 -8.65
CA ALA A 363 -5.67 33.20 -7.83
C ALA A 363 -6.55 33.00 -6.58
N LEU A 364 -6.87 34.07 -5.86
CA LEU A 364 -7.68 33.99 -4.63
C LEU A 364 -9.16 33.69 -4.89
N THR A 365 -9.73 34.14 -6.01
CA THR A 365 -11.10 33.75 -6.42
C THR A 365 -11.18 32.24 -6.66
N LYS A 366 -10.16 31.65 -7.31
CA LYS A 366 -10.04 30.18 -7.40
C LYS A 366 -9.88 29.53 -6.04
N ALA A 367 -9.00 30.05 -5.16
CA ALA A 367 -8.83 29.52 -3.81
C ALA A 367 -10.15 29.53 -3.03
N HIS A 368 -10.91 30.63 -3.11
CA HIS A 368 -12.22 30.78 -2.47
C HIS A 368 -13.28 29.85 -3.05
N SER A 369 -13.26 29.59 -4.36
CA SER A 369 -14.16 28.61 -4.98
C SER A 369 -13.91 27.17 -4.51
N LEU A 370 -12.65 26.84 -4.19
CA LEU A 370 -12.25 25.52 -3.70
C LEU A 370 -12.46 25.37 -2.18
N ALA A 371 -12.23 26.44 -1.42
CA ALA A 371 -12.36 26.48 0.03
C ALA A 371 -13.07 27.77 0.50
N PRO A 372 -14.40 27.84 0.40
CA PRO A 372 -15.15 29.07 0.70
C PRO A 372 -15.17 29.42 2.19
N GLN A 373 -14.93 28.43 3.06
CA GLN A 373 -14.98 28.56 4.52
C GLN A 373 -13.61 28.71 5.17
N ASP A 374 -12.51 28.73 4.40
CA ASP A 374 -11.17 28.91 4.96
C ASP A 374 -10.95 30.37 5.40
N PRO A 375 -10.81 30.67 6.70
CA PRO A 375 -10.61 32.03 7.19
C PRO A 375 -9.38 32.71 6.59
N LEU A 376 -8.32 31.94 6.31
CA LEU A 376 -7.07 32.48 5.77
C LEU A 376 -7.22 32.89 4.30
N VAL A 377 -8.07 32.20 3.53
CA VAL A 377 -8.40 32.58 2.16
C VAL A 377 -9.25 33.85 2.16
N LEU A 378 -10.28 33.90 3.01
CA LEU A 378 -11.19 35.04 3.10
C LEU A 378 -10.49 36.34 3.50
N ILE A 379 -9.63 36.32 4.53
CA ILE A 379 -8.90 37.52 4.97
C ILE A 379 -7.95 38.03 3.88
N ASN A 380 -7.21 37.13 3.22
CA ASN A 380 -6.28 37.53 2.17
C ASN A 380 -7.01 38.04 0.94
N TYR A 381 -8.18 37.48 0.62
CA TYR A 381 -9.02 37.96 -0.47
C TYR A 381 -9.59 39.35 -0.18
N ALA A 382 -10.10 39.60 1.03
CA ALA A 382 -10.56 40.91 1.46
C ALA A 382 -9.45 41.98 1.37
N ILE A 383 -8.21 41.63 1.74
CA ILE A 383 -7.07 42.56 1.66
C ILE A 383 -6.75 42.91 0.20
N ILE A 384 -6.83 41.96 -0.74
CA ILE A 384 -6.58 42.24 -2.16
C ILE A 384 -7.71 43.10 -2.76
N LEU A 385 -8.96 42.86 -2.37
CA LEU A 385 -10.10 43.67 -2.81
C LEU A 385 -10.00 45.11 -2.29
N ASP A 386 -9.60 45.32 -1.03
CA ASP A 386 -9.33 46.66 -0.48
C ASP A 386 -8.18 47.34 -1.23
N ALA A 387 -7.10 46.61 -1.55
CA ALA A 387 -5.98 47.15 -2.32
C ALA A 387 -6.38 47.57 -3.75
N LYS A 388 -7.34 46.89 -4.38
CA LYS A 388 -7.93 47.30 -5.67
C LYS A 388 -8.95 48.44 -5.56
N GLY A 389 -9.41 48.78 -4.36
CA GLY A 389 -10.46 49.78 -4.13
C GLY A 389 -11.90 49.24 -4.20
N ASP A 390 -12.10 47.92 -4.32
CA ASP A 390 -13.41 47.26 -4.34
C ASP A 390 -13.97 47.10 -2.91
N GLN A 391 -14.23 48.23 -2.25
CA GLN A 391 -14.60 48.29 -0.82
C GLN A 391 -15.89 47.53 -0.48
N LYS A 392 -16.88 47.51 -1.39
CA LYS A 392 -18.14 46.78 -1.20
C LYS A 392 -17.92 45.28 -1.09
N ARG A 393 -17.22 44.70 -2.07
CA ARG A 393 -16.88 43.27 -2.08
C ARG A 393 -15.98 42.90 -0.90
N ALA A 394 -15.05 43.79 -0.53
CA ALA A 394 -14.21 43.58 0.65
C ALA A 394 -15.05 43.50 1.95
N ALA A 395 -16.03 44.41 2.12
CA ALA A 395 -16.94 44.37 3.26
C ALA A 395 -17.78 43.08 3.30
N ASP A 396 -18.32 42.64 2.16
CA ASP A 396 -19.08 41.38 2.04
C ASP A 396 -18.23 40.15 2.38
N THR A 397 -16.96 40.13 1.97
CA THR A 397 -16.05 39.03 2.33
C THR A 397 -15.66 39.04 3.80
N LEU A 398 -15.62 40.22 4.44
CA LEU A 398 -15.36 40.35 5.87
C LEU A 398 -16.56 39.98 6.73
N THR A 399 -17.80 40.26 6.28
CA THR A 399 -19.00 39.75 6.96
C THR A 399 -19.05 38.23 6.88
N ALA A 400 -18.77 37.66 5.70
CA ALA A 400 -18.62 36.21 5.56
C ALA A 400 -17.53 35.64 6.50
N LEU A 401 -16.40 36.33 6.65
CA LEU A 401 -15.35 35.93 7.60
C LEU A 401 -15.84 36.01 9.06
N THR A 402 -16.62 37.04 9.44
CA THR A 402 -17.18 37.11 10.79
C THR A 402 -18.16 35.97 11.07
N ASP A 403 -18.97 35.61 10.09
CA ASP A 403 -19.92 34.50 10.19
C ASP A 403 -19.18 33.16 10.36
N VAL A 404 -18.12 32.95 9.56
CA VAL A 404 -17.25 31.76 9.68
C VAL A 404 -16.52 31.74 11.02
N SER A 405 -16.04 32.89 11.51
CA SER A 405 -15.33 32.99 12.79
C SER A 405 -16.20 32.71 14.02
N ALA A 406 -17.53 32.78 13.88
CA ALA A 406 -18.45 32.40 14.93
C ALA A 406 -18.57 30.87 15.08
N VAL A 407 -18.24 30.12 14.03
CA VAL A 407 -18.36 28.64 13.98
C VAL A 407 -17.00 27.96 14.14
N ILE A 408 -15.94 28.58 13.61
CA ILE A 408 -14.59 28.02 13.58
C ILE A 408 -13.67 28.86 14.47
N ASN A 409 -12.83 28.20 15.27
CA ASN A 409 -11.81 28.91 16.05
C ASN A 409 -10.74 29.46 15.11
N VAL A 410 -10.78 30.77 14.86
CA VAL A 410 -9.86 31.48 13.95
C VAL A 410 -8.62 31.92 14.71
N ASP A 411 -7.46 31.87 14.05
CA ASP A 411 -6.21 32.40 14.61
C ASP A 411 -6.39 33.87 15.07
N PRO A 412 -5.89 34.23 16.28
CA PRO A 412 -6.08 35.57 16.84
C PRO A 412 -5.58 36.70 15.92
N GLU A 413 -4.50 36.44 15.17
CA GLU A 413 -3.92 37.39 14.22
C GLU A 413 -4.84 37.64 13.02
N VAL A 414 -5.52 36.60 12.52
CA VAL A 414 -6.50 36.73 11.44
C VAL A 414 -7.73 37.51 11.94
N ALA A 415 -8.18 37.24 13.16
CA ALA A 415 -9.28 37.99 13.76
C ALA A 415 -8.91 39.47 14.04
N GLU A 416 -7.66 39.75 14.42
CA GLU A 416 -7.17 41.10 14.63
C GLU A 416 -7.02 41.88 13.32
N THR A 417 -6.46 41.25 12.29
CA THR A 417 -6.33 41.86 10.95
C THR A 417 -7.69 42.12 10.32
N ALA A 418 -8.64 41.19 10.46
CA ALA A 418 -10.03 41.39 10.06
C ALA A 418 -10.65 42.61 10.76
N ARG A 419 -10.52 42.70 12.09
CA ARG A 419 -11.03 43.85 12.86
C ARG A 419 -10.41 45.18 12.41
N LYS A 420 -9.10 45.22 12.17
CA LYS A 420 -8.40 46.40 11.65
C LYS A 420 -8.92 46.80 10.27
N LEU A 421 -9.15 45.84 9.37
CA LEU A 421 -9.66 46.09 8.04
C LEU A 421 -11.11 46.58 8.06
N THR A 422 -11.98 45.97 8.86
CA THR A 422 -13.37 46.42 9.04
C THR A 422 -13.43 47.84 9.62
N ALA A 423 -12.57 48.17 10.58
CA ALA A 423 -12.50 49.53 11.14
C ALA A 423 -12.04 50.57 10.09
N LYS A 424 -11.11 50.20 9.21
CA LYS A 424 -10.64 51.05 8.10
C LYS A 424 -11.77 51.30 7.09
N LEU A 425 -12.49 50.26 6.69
CA LEU A 425 -13.59 50.34 5.71
C LEU A 425 -14.76 51.20 6.24
N ARG A 426 -15.14 51.04 7.52
CA ARG A 426 -16.17 51.89 8.15
C ARG A 426 -15.80 53.38 8.19
N ARG A 427 -14.51 53.69 8.38
CA ARG A 427 -14.04 55.09 8.33
C ARG A 427 -14.09 55.66 6.92
N SER A 428 -13.78 54.86 5.89
CA SER A 428 -13.88 55.32 4.51
C SER A 428 -15.32 55.54 4.05
N ASP A 429 -16.27 54.71 4.51
CA ASP A 429 -17.69 54.90 4.19
C ASP A 429 -18.24 56.19 4.84
N ASN A 430 -17.96 56.42 6.13
CA ASN A 430 -18.37 57.66 6.79
C ASN A 430 -17.78 58.93 6.13
N SER A 431 -16.54 58.87 5.64
CA SER A 431 -15.91 60.01 4.95
C SER A 431 -16.51 60.30 3.56
N LYS A 432 -17.09 59.28 2.90
CA LYS A 432 -17.78 59.45 1.63
C LYS A 432 -19.18 60.02 1.86
N ASP A 433 -19.89 59.53 2.85
CA ASP A 433 -21.21 60.04 3.26
C ASP A 433 -21.15 61.50 3.75
N GLU A 434 -20.06 61.90 4.43
CA GLU A 434 -19.84 63.29 4.84
C GLU A 434 -19.54 64.22 3.64
N ASN A 435 -18.73 63.77 2.67
CA ASN A 435 -18.44 64.56 1.47
C ASN A 435 -19.64 64.70 0.52
N GLU A 436 -20.49 63.66 0.40
CA GLU A 436 -21.73 63.73 -0.38
C GLU A 436 -22.77 64.65 0.26
N ARG A 437 -22.77 64.81 1.60
CA ARG A 437 -23.64 65.77 2.29
C ARG A 437 -23.20 67.21 2.08
N ILE A 438 -21.89 67.49 2.17
CA ILE A 438 -21.35 68.85 1.97
C ILE A 438 -21.58 69.34 0.53
N LEU A 439 -21.45 68.47 -0.48
CA LEU A 439 -21.72 68.82 -1.87
C LEU A 439 -23.20 69.13 -2.16
N ASN A 440 -24.14 68.53 -1.41
CA ASN A 440 -25.57 68.81 -1.55
C ASN A 440 -26.01 70.09 -0.80
N ASP A 441 -25.25 70.51 0.21
CA ASP A 441 -25.53 71.74 0.98
C ASP A 441 -25.00 73.02 0.29
N ASP A 442 -24.10 72.90 -0.69
CA ASP A 442 -23.55 74.03 -1.48
C ASP A 442 -24.36 74.35 -2.78
N GLU A 443 -25.43 73.60 -3.08
CA GLU A 443 -26.33 73.82 -4.25
C GLU A 443 -27.70 74.47 -3.90
N VAL A 444 -27.89 74.98 -2.67
CA VAL A 444 -29.11 75.70 -2.22
C VAL A 444 -28.79 77.15 -1.93
#